data_AF-A0A0C2W5A8-F1
#
_entry.id   AF-A0A0C2W5A8-F1
#
_cell.length_a   1.000
_cell.length_b   1.000
_cell.length_c   1.000
_cell.angle_alpha   90.00
_cell.angle_beta   90.00
_cell.angle_gamma   90.00
#
_symmetry.space_group_name_H-M   'P 1'
#
loop_
_entity.id
_entity.type
_entity.pdbx_description
1 polymer ?
#
loop_
_entity_poly.entity_id
_entity_poly.type
_entity_poly.pdbx_seq_one_letter_code
_entity_poly.pdbx_strand_id
1 'polypeptide(L)'
;MNEAKTSRMWGIFDESGVFLSLCHHGFVLLVVDMVRSGELAKYPLATVNALLSAFGPNLGVGYDIGCQFQTSVSRSPLQEQAASLKLTPLVGSFHGHAHNRLCQLSHLSTYVKGVGLEDLEGCEQFFSKSNALANCTRYASTFHRQQEITLFFNHVDNYDTYPNLIKFLVDNYYHVLEILQGEETLRLEMAGKRSPIPTLSLCG
;
A
#
# COMPACT_ATOMS: atom_id res chain seq x y z
N MET A 1 18.41 -3.35 16.58
CA MET A 1 18.41 -4.84 16.56
C MET A 1 19.46 -5.29 15.55
N ASN A 2 20.28 -6.31 15.84
CA ASN A 2 21.34 -6.72 14.91
C ASN A 2 20.75 -7.61 13.81
N GLU A 3 20.61 -7.07 12.59
CA GLU A 3 19.99 -7.75 11.43
C GLU A 3 20.59 -9.12 11.14
N ALA A 4 21.90 -9.29 11.29
CA ALA A 4 22.57 -10.57 11.05
C ALA A 4 22.18 -11.65 12.07
N LYS A 5 21.95 -11.27 13.33
CA LYS A 5 21.46 -12.20 14.37
C LYS A 5 20.00 -12.57 14.13
N THR A 6 19.17 -11.61 13.73
CA THR A 6 17.76 -11.82 13.42
C THR A 6 17.60 -12.72 12.20
N SER A 7 18.35 -12.48 11.12
CA SER A 7 18.36 -13.32 9.91
C SER A 7 18.72 -14.77 10.20
N ARG A 8 19.72 -15.02 11.06
CA ARG A 8 20.12 -16.38 11.47
C ARG A 8 19.03 -17.10 12.28
N MET A 9 18.28 -16.36 13.12
CA MET A 9 17.16 -16.92 13.89
C MET A 9 15.99 -17.32 12.98
N TRP A 10 15.68 -16.52 11.96
CA TRP A 10 14.64 -16.83 10.98
C TRP A 10 15.00 -18.00 10.06
N GLY A 11 16.29 -18.27 9.84
CA GLY A 11 16.75 -19.40 9.04
C GLY A 11 16.44 -20.80 9.60
N ILE A 12 15.83 -20.89 10.78
CA ILE A 12 15.34 -22.14 11.37
C ILE A 12 13.95 -22.51 10.79
N PHE A 13 13.18 -21.54 10.32
CA PHE A 13 11.83 -21.73 9.82
C PHE A 13 11.83 -21.88 8.29
N ASP A 14 11.03 -22.80 7.76
CA ASP A 14 10.83 -22.92 6.32
C ASP A 14 10.00 -21.75 5.79
N GLU A 15 8.93 -21.34 6.49
CA GLU A 15 8.21 -20.09 6.24
C GLU A 15 8.62 -19.00 7.23
N SER A 16 9.28 -17.96 6.73
CA SER A 16 9.83 -16.85 7.52
C SER A 16 8.87 -15.67 7.66
N GLY A 17 7.78 -15.63 6.89
CA GLY A 17 6.79 -14.57 6.95
C GLY A 17 5.78 -14.64 5.81
N VAL A 18 5.02 -13.55 5.62
CA VAL A 18 4.10 -13.37 4.49
C VAL A 18 4.41 -12.08 3.75
N PHE A 19 4.25 -12.11 2.44
CA PHE A 19 4.13 -10.93 1.60
C PHE A 19 2.67 -10.81 1.19
N LEU A 20 2.07 -9.63 1.30
CA LEU A 20 0.65 -9.45 0.96
C LEU A 20 0.43 -8.18 0.16
N SER A 21 -0.72 -8.10 -0.50
CA SER A 21 -1.22 -6.88 -1.13
C SER A 21 -2.64 -6.60 -0.66
N LEU A 22 -2.93 -5.33 -0.41
CA LEU A 22 -4.26 -4.83 -0.10
C LEU A 22 -4.82 -4.03 -1.28
N CYS A 23 -6.13 -3.94 -1.38
CA CYS A 23 -6.75 -2.88 -2.17
C CYS A 23 -6.72 -1.57 -1.38
N HIS A 24 -6.98 -0.45 -2.04
CA HIS A 24 -7.03 0.85 -1.37
C HIS A 24 -8.13 0.96 -0.30
N HIS A 25 -9.14 0.09 -0.36
CA HIS A 25 -10.17 0.00 0.70
C HIS A 25 -9.74 -0.86 1.91
N GLY A 26 -8.53 -1.44 1.90
CA GLY A 26 -8.00 -2.24 3.01
C GLY A 26 -8.29 -3.75 2.95
N PHE A 27 -8.96 -4.26 1.92
CA PHE A 27 -9.20 -5.71 1.77
C PHE A 27 -7.95 -6.43 1.31
N VAL A 28 -7.72 -7.63 1.83
CA VAL A 28 -6.63 -8.49 1.38
C VAL A 28 -6.93 -9.02 -0.02
N LEU A 29 -6.02 -8.75 -0.97
CA LEU A 29 -6.13 -9.22 -2.35
C LEU A 29 -5.31 -10.49 -2.62
N LEU A 30 -4.09 -10.54 -2.07
CA LEU A 30 -3.18 -11.65 -2.28
C LEU A 30 -2.26 -11.80 -1.07
N VAL A 31 -1.89 -13.05 -0.79
CA VAL A 31 -0.96 -13.42 0.28
C VAL A 31 -0.02 -14.48 -0.28
N VAL A 32 1.27 -14.32 0.00
CA VAL A 32 2.31 -15.23 -0.45
C VAL A 32 3.20 -15.57 0.72
N ASP A 33 3.46 -16.85 0.93
CA ASP A 33 4.41 -17.30 1.93
C ASP A 33 5.84 -16.96 1.51
N MET A 34 6.56 -16.30 2.42
CA MET A 34 7.98 -16.13 2.26
C MET A 34 8.69 -17.40 2.71
N VAL A 35 9.13 -18.19 1.74
CA VAL A 35 9.77 -19.49 1.98
C VAL A 35 11.29 -19.32 1.98
N ARG A 36 11.91 -19.64 3.12
CA ARG A 36 13.35 -19.71 3.37
C ARG A 36 14.10 -18.41 3.03
N SER A 37 13.43 -17.27 3.08
CA SER A 37 14.01 -15.98 2.73
C SER A 37 13.29 -14.84 3.43
N GLY A 38 13.95 -13.69 3.56
CA GLY A 38 13.21 -12.45 3.75
C GLY A 38 12.43 -12.07 2.49
N GLU A 39 12.04 -10.81 2.41
CA GLU A 39 11.41 -10.23 1.24
C GLU A 39 12.41 -10.17 0.07
N LEU A 40 12.23 -11.05 -0.91
CA LEU A 40 12.99 -11.08 -2.15
C LEU A 40 12.12 -10.57 -3.30
N ALA A 41 12.74 -10.01 -4.33
CA ALA A 41 12.05 -9.46 -5.51
C ALA A 41 11.05 -10.43 -6.18
N LYS A 42 11.20 -11.75 -6.01
CA LYS A 42 10.26 -12.76 -6.53
C LYS A 42 8.84 -12.58 -5.99
N TYR A 43 8.65 -12.14 -4.75
CA TYR A 43 7.32 -11.99 -4.15
C TYR A 43 6.55 -10.81 -4.74
N PRO A 44 7.06 -9.56 -4.73
CA PRO A 44 6.34 -8.46 -5.37
C PRO A 44 6.17 -8.65 -6.88
N LEU A 45 7.13 -9.28 -7.58
CA LEU A 45 6.95 -9.64 -9.00
C LEU A 45 5.80 -10.64 -9.20
N ALA A 46 5.76 -11.73 -8.44
CA ALA A 46 4.68 -12.71 -8.54
C ALA A 46 3.32 -12.10 -8.19
N THR A 47 3.28 -11.26 -7.15
CA THR A 47 2.07 -10.53 -6.73
C THR A 47 1.57 -9.62 -7.84
N VAL A 48 2.44 -8.79 -8.42
CA VAL A 48 2.06 -7.89 -9.52
C VAL A 48 1.61 -8.66 -10.76
N ASN A 49 2.25 -9.79 -11.09
CA ASN A 49 1.79 -10.65 -12.18
C ASN A 49 0.35 -11.14 -11.97
N ALA A 50 0.04 -11.61 -10.77
CA ALA A 50 -1.29 -12.07 -10.41
C ALA A 50 -2.31 -10.91 -10.47
N LEU A 51 -1.97 -9.75 -9.90
CA LEU A 51 -2.85 -8.58 -9.91
C LEU A 51 -3.08 -8.03 -11.32
N LEU A 52 -2.05 -7.96 -12.17
CA LEU A 52 -2.20 -7.55 -13.57
C LEU A 52 -3.09 -8.51 -14.35
N SER A 53 -3.00 -9.82 -14.08
CA SER A 53 -3.85 -10.83 -14.71
C SER A 53 -5.31 -10.72 -14.25
N ALA A 54 -5.54 -10.33 -12.99
CA ALA A 54 -6.88 -10.20 -12.42
C ALA A 54 -7.59 -8.88 -12.77
N PHE A 55 -6.87 -7.75 -12.72
CA PHE A 55 -7.45 -6.41 -12.84
C PHE A 55 -7.20 -5.74 -14.20
N GLY A 56 -6.18 -6.19 -14.94
CA GLY A 56 -5.86 -5.65 -16.26
C GLY A 56 -5.17 -4.28 -16.22
N PRO A 57 -5.50 -3.37 -17.16
CA PRO A 57 -4.70 -2.19 -17.42
C PRO A 57 -4.86 -1.06 -16.40
N ASN A 58 -3.84 -0.19 -16.31
CA ASN A 58 -3.74 0.99 -15.44
C ASN A 58 -3.74 0.67 -13.95
N LEU A 59 -3.16 -0.47 -13.56
CA LEU A 59 -3.00 -0.83 -12.16
C LEU A 59 -1.91 0.03 -11.50
N GLY A 60 -2.28 0.75 -10.42
CA GLY A 60 -1.35 1.41 -9.51
C GLY A 60 -0.97 0.47 -8.36
N VAL A 61 0.31 0.34 -8.05
CA VAL A 61 0.79 -0.52 -6.96
C VAL A 61 1.74 0.26 -6.06
N GLY A 62 1.33 0.47 -4.81
CA GLY A 62 2.16 1.06 -3.76
C GLY A 62 3.18 0.05 -3.22
N TYR A 63 4.42 0.49 -3.07
CA TYR A 63 5.49 -0.27 -2.43
C TYR A 63 6.61 0.67 -1.97
N ASP A 64 7.20 0.45 -0.79
CA ASP A 64 8.25 1.30 -0.21
C ASP A 64 9.37 1.61 -1.21
N ILE A 65 9.77 0.60 -1.96
CA ILE A 65 10.81 0.71 -2.99
C ILE A 65 10.23 0.76 -4.41
N GLY A 66 9.01 1.26 -4.59
CA GLY A 66 8.26 1.30 -5.85
C GLY A 66 9.07 1.82 -7.06
N CYS A 67 9.92 2.83 -6.84
CA CYS A 67 10.81 3.35 -7.89
C CYS A 67 11.89 2.35 -8.33
N GLN A 68 12.50 1.64 -7.39
CA GLN A 68 13.48 0.59 -7.70
C GLN A 68 12.75 -0.63 -8.27
N PHE A 69 11.57 -0.91 -7.76
CA PHE A 69 10.73 -2.00 -8.22
C PHE A 69 10.30 -1.83 -9.68
N GLN A 70 10.05 -0.61 -10.16
CA GLN A 70 9.85 -0.35 -11.60
C GLN A 70 11.04 -0.87 -12.43
N THR A 71 12.27 -0.66 -11.94
CA THR A 71 13.48 -1.19 -12.59
C THR A 71 13.51 -2.72 -12.54
N SER A 72 13.12 -3.33 -11.43
CA SER A 72 13.00 -4.79 -11.32
C SER A 72 11.97 -5.36 -12.31
N VAL A 73 10.79 -4.74 -12.43
CA VAL A 73 9.74 -5.14 -13.38
C VAL A 73 10.25 -5.07 -14.82
N SER A 74 10.87 -3.95 -15.21
CA SER A 74 11.41 -3.75 -16.57
C SER A 74 12.59 -4.66 -16.93
N ARG A 75 13.20 -5.32 -15.95
CA ARG A 75 14.27 -6.31 -16.15
C ARG A 75 13.80 -7.75 -15.92
N SER A 76 12.50 -7.94 -15.73
CA SER A 76 11.90 -9.25 -15.47
C SER A 76 11.11 -9.73 -16.69
N PRO A 77 10.69 -11.00 -16.73
CA PRO A 77 9.75 -11.49 -17.73
C PRO A 77 8.41 -10.73 -17.79
N LEU A 78 8.08 -9.93 -16.77
CA LEU A 78 6.85 -9.12 -16.74
C LEU A 78 6.97 -7.82 -17.55
N GLN A 79 8.13 -7.48 -18.10
CA GLN A 79 8.34 -6.20 -18.78
C GLN A 79 7.28 -5.89 -19.84
N GLU A 80 7.03 -6.81 -20.78
CA GLU A 80 6.08 -6.60 -21.87
C GLU A 80 4.64 -6.49 -21.35
N GLN A 81 4.25 -7.39 -20.46
CA GLN A 81 2.91 -7.39 -19.86
C GLN A 81 2.66 -6.11 -19.05
N ALA A 82 3.58 -5.74 -18.16
CA ALA A 82 3.47 -4.55 -17.34
C ALA A 82 3.45 -3.27 -18.19
N ALA A 83 4.24 -3.20 -19.26
CA ALA A 83 4.21 -2.07 -20.19
C ALA A 83 2.89 -1.99 -20.97
N SER A 84 2.43 -3.12 -21.52
CA SER A 84 1.17 -3.17 -22.29
C SER A 84 -0.05 -2.82 -21.43
N LEU A 85 -0.05 -3.25 -20.16
CA LEU A 85 -1.09 -2.96 -19.19
C LEU A 85 -0.85 -1.65 -18.41
N LYS A 86 0.20 -0.89 -18.71
CA LYS A 86 0.47 0.43 -18.09
C LYS A 86 0.52 0.35 -16.56
N LEU A 87 1.24 -0.62 -16.02
CA LEU A 87 1.51 -0.72 -14.58
C LEU A 87 2.16 0.59 -14.09
N THR A 88 1.68 1.11 -12.98
CA THR A 88 2.21 2.32 -12.33
C THR A 88 2.72 1.98 -10.93
N PRO A 89 4.03 1.74 -10.75
CA PRO A 89 4.64 1.58 -9.44
C PRO A 89 4.68 2.92 -8.68
N LEU A 90 4.21 2.90 -7.44
CA LEU A 90 4.07 4.05 -6.56
C LEU A 90 4.85 3.83 -5.27
N VAL A 91 5.21 4.92 -4.60
CA VAL A 91 5.82 4.90 -3.27
C VAL A 91 4.87 5.54 -2.28
N GLY A 92 4.69 4.91 -1.13
CA GLY A 92 3.86 5.40 -0.04
C GLY A 92 4.32 6.75 0.48
N SER A 93 3.38 7.55 1.00
CA SER A 93 3.63 8.93 1.40
C SER A 93 4.63 9.04 2.55
N PHE A 94 4.66 8.07 3.46
CA PHE A 94 5.57 8.07 4.59
C PHE A 94 7.01 7.80 4.11
N HIS A 95 7.16 6.82 3.22
CA HIS A 95 8.45 6.40 2.69
C HIS A 95 9.00 7.35 1.62
N GLY A 96 8.14 7.92 0.80
CA GLY A 96 8.57 8.64 -0.40
C GLY A 96 9.36 9.92 -0.11
N HIS A 97 9.18 10.56 1.05
CA HIS A 97 10.01 11.69 1.46
C HIS A 97 11.49 11.33 1.72
N ALA A 98 11.80 10.04 1.98
CA ALA A 98 13.17 9.55 2.10
C ALA A 98 13.85 9.33 0.73
N HIS A 99 13.11 9.41 -0.37
CA HIS A 99 13.63 9.19 -1.71
C HIS A 99 14.16 10.49 -2.32
N ASN A 100 15.01 10.38 -3.35
CA ASN A 100 15.49 11.55 -4.08
C ASN A 100 14.35 12.31 -4.78
N ARG A 101 14.58 13.59 -5.09
CA ARG A 101 13.54 14.48 -5.66
C ARG A 101 12.93 13.96 -6.97
N LEU A 102 13.72 13.34 -7.85
CA LEU A 102 13.21 12.79 -9.11
C LEU A 102 12.25 11.62 -8.86
N CYS A 103 12.59 10.75 -7.91
CA CYS A 103 11.72 9.67 -7.47
C CYS A 103 10.42 10.23 -6.87
N GLN A 104 10.52 11.22 -5.99
CA GLN A 104 9.35 11.85 -5.38
C GLN A 104 8.36 12.37 -6.45
N LEU A 105 8.86 13.14 -7.41
CA LEU A 105 8.03 13.73 -8.47
C LEU A 105 7.40 12.69 -9.41
N SER A 106 7.98 11.49 -9.51
CA SER A 106 7.54 10.47 -10.47
C SER A 106 6.68 9.36 -9.85
N HIS A 107 6.84 9.09 -8.55
CA HIS A 107 6.25 7.92 -7.90
C HIS A 107 5.41 8.20 -6.66
N LEU A 108 5.48 9.40 -6.07
CA LEU A 108 4.58 9.72 -4.95
C LEU A 108 3.14 9.79 -5.44
N SER A 109 2.22 9.17 -4.68
CA SER A 109 0.79 9.16 -4.97
C SER A 109 0.23 10.56 -5.22
N THR A 110 0.72 11.56 -4.47
CA THR A 110 0.32 12.97 -4.59
C THR A 110 0.50 13.56 -6.00
N TYR A 111 1.49 13.08 -6.77
CA TYR A 111 1.78 13.59 -8.11
C TYR A 111 1.25 12.68 -9.22
N VAL A 112 0.68 11.53 -8.89
CA VAL A 112 0.17 10.56 -9.86
C VAL A 112 -1.36 10.61 -9.91
N LYS A 113 -1.87 10.94 -11.09
CA LYS A 113 -3.32 11.03 -11.32
C LYS A 113 -3.98 9.65 -11.22
N GLY A 114 -5.11 9.60 -10.54
CA GLY A 114 -5.96 8.40 -10.44
C GLY A 114 -5.81 7.63 -9.13
N VAL A 115 -4.84 7.98 -8.29
CA VAL A 115 -4.60 7.31 -6.99
C VAL A 115 -5.56 7.81 -5.90
N GLY A 116 -6.07 9.04 -6.02
CA GLY A 116 -6.94 9.64 -4.99
C GLY A 116 -6.13 10.22 -3.82
N LEU A 117 -6.75 10.31 -2.64
CA LEU A 117 -6.11 10.78 -1.40
C LEU A 117 -5.37 9.66 -0.65
N GLU A 118 -4.94 8.61 -1.35
CA GLU A 118 -4.32 7.44 -0.73
C GLU A 118 -2.86 7.72 -0.32
N ASP A 119 -2.53 7.32 0.91
CA ASP A 119 -1.17 7.33 1.44
C ASP A 119 -0.37 6.09 1.03
N LEU A 120 -1.05 5.00 0.65
CA LEU A 120 -0.52 3.69 0.31
C LEU A 120 0.22 2.98 1.48
N GLU A 121 -0.16 3.26 2.73
CA GLU A 121 0.46 2.72 3.96
C GLU A 121 -0.40 1.63 4.65
N GLY A 122 -1.34 1.04 3.90
CA GLY A 122 -2.29 0.07 4.45
C GLY A 122 -1.64 -1.25 4.89
N CYS A 123 -0.58 -1.67 4.19
CA CYS A 123 0.12 -2.92 4.48
C CYS A 123 0.77 -2.89 5.87
N GLU A 124 1.38 -1.78 6.25
CA GLU A 124 2.07 -1.55 7.51
C GLU A 124 1.10 -1.67 8.68
N GLN A 125 -0.07 -1.04 8.55
CA GLN A 125 -1.16 -1.13 9.53
C GLN A 125 -1.67 -2.56 9.65
N PHE A 126 -1.82 -3.25 8.52
CA PHE A 126 -2.31 -4.63 8.50
C PHE A 126 -1.28 -5.61 9.09
N PHE A 127 0.01 -5.45 8.80
CA PHE A 127 1.08 -6.24 9.39
C PHE A 127 1.09 -6.09 10.92
N SER A 128 0.89 -4.86 11.41
CA SER A 128 0.73 -4.60 12.84
C SER A 128 -0.39 -5.44 13.47
N LYS A 129 -1.58 -5.47 12.84
CA LYS A 129 -2.72 -6.31 13.28
C LYS A 129 -2.37 -7.81 13.23
N SER A 130 -1.71 -8.25 12.16
CA SER A 130 -1.38 -9.67 11.93
C SER A 130 -0.37 -10.25 12.91
N ASN A 131 0.35 -9.41 13.68
CA ASN A 131 1.27 -9.88 14.72
C ASN A 131 0.59 -10.77 15.77
N ALA A 132 -0.72 -10.67 15.94
CA ALA A 132 -1.50 -11.57 16.80
C ALA A 132 -1.33 -13.06 16.41
N LEU A 133 -1.08 -13.34 15.12
CA LEU A 133 -0.87 -14.69 14.61
C LEU A 133 0.53 -15.25 14.87
N ALA A 134 1.50 -14.41 15.23
CA ALA A 134 2.90 -14.81 15.27
C ALA A 134 3.14 -15.99 16.24
N ASN A 135 2.37 -16.10 17.32
CA ASN A 135 2.53 -17.16 18.30
C ASN A 135 1.94 -18.51 17.84
N CYS A 136 0.76 -18.50 17.20
CA CYS A 136 0.11 -19.73 16.74
C CYS A 136 0.70 -20.27 15.44
N THR A 137 1.23 -19.39 14.59
CA THR A 137 1.76 -19.78 13.26
C THR A 137 3.22 -20.24 13.29
N ARG A 138 4.01 -19.83 14.28
CA ARG A 138 5.47 -20.05 14.31
C ARG A 138 5.92 -21.51 14.24
N TYR A 139 5.15 -22.41 14.86
CA TYR A 139 5.47 -23.84 14.92
C TYR A 139 4.38 -24.70 14.26
N ALA A 140 3.43 -24.07 13.57
CA ALA A 140 2.40 -24.78 12.83
C ALA A 140 2.99 -25.43 11.58
N SER A 141 2.40 -26.54 11.14
CA SER A 141 2.68 -27.06 9.79
C SER A 141 2.21 -26.04 8.74
N THR A 142 2.77 -26.08 7.53
CA THR A 142 2.39 -25.21 6.42
C THR A 142 0.88 -25.11 6.24
N PHE A 143 0.18 -26.25 6.27
CA PHE A 143 -1.28 -26.30 6.14
C PHE A 143 -2.01 -25.52 7.24
N HIS A 144 -1.71 -25.82 8.52
CA HIS A 144 -2.39 -25.14 9.63
C HIS A 144 -2.03 -23.66 9.70
N ARG A 145 -0.78 -23.32 9.36
CA ARG A 145 -0.35 -21.93 9.26
C ARG A 145 -1.18 -21.16 8.22
N GLN A 146 -1.34 -21.71 7.02
CA GLN A 146 -2.15 -21.11 5.96
C GLN A 146 -3.63 -21.03 6.35
N GLN A 147 -4.15 -22.04 7.05
CA GLN A 147 -5.52 -22.06 7.56
C GLN A 147 -5.75 -20.92 8.56
N GLU A 148 -4.88 -20.77 9.57
CA GLU A 148 -4.97 -19.72 10.58
C GLU A 148 -4.87 -18.31 9.97
N ILE A 149 -3.93 -18.12 9.05
CA ILE A 149 -3.76 -16.84 8.33
C ILE A 149 -5.02 -16.52 7.52
N THR A 150 -5.56 -17.48 6.78
CA THR A 150 -6.76 -17.29 5.96
C THR A 150 -7.98 -16.97 6.82
N LEU A 151 -8.16 -17.67 7.95
CA LEU A 151 -9.25 -17.41 8.88
C LEU A 151 -9.16 -16.01 9.49
N PHE A 152 -7.96 -15.59 9.89
CA PHE A 152 -7.74 -14.25 10.43
C PHE A 152 -8.00 -13.16 9.38
N PHE A 153 -7.55 -13.32 8.14
CA PHE A 153 -7.80 -12.33 7.08
C PHE A 153 -9.28 -12.24 6.73
N ASN A 154 -9.97 -13.38 6.61
CA ASN A 154 -11.41 -13.39 6.46
C ASN A 154 -12.13 -12.71 7.63
N HIS A 155 -11.64 -12.89 8.86
CA HIS A 155 -12.21 -12.21 10.02
C HIS A 155 -12.01 -10.69 9.94
N VAL A 156 -10.79 -10.22 9.66
CA VAL A 156 -10.51 -8.79 9.51
C VAL A 156 -11.35 -8.19 8.39
N ASP A 157 -11.43 -8.84 7.23
CA ASP A 157 -12.20 -8.34 6.10
C ASP A 157 -13.70 -8.23 6.42
N ASN A 158 -14.29 -9.23 7.10
CA ASN A 158 -15.72 -9.25 7.38
C ASN A 158 -16.14 -8.38 8.58
N TYR A 159 -15.27 -8.25 9.59
CA TYR A 159 -15.63 -7.62 10.87
C TYR A 159 -14.94 -6.28 11.12
N ASP A 160 -13.94 -5.92 10.33
CA ASP A 160 -13.26 -4.62 10.41
C ASP A 160 -13.36 -3.87 9.08
N THR A 161 -12.81 -4.41 8.00
CA THR A 161 -12.72 -3.70 6.71
C THR A 161 -14.10 -3.41 6.11
N TYR A 162 -14.95 -4.43 5.97
CA TYR A 162 -16.26 -4.29 5.32
C TYR A 162 -17.22 -3.37 6.08
N PRO A 163 -17.40 -3.48 7.42
CA PRO A 163 -18.24 -2.56 8.16
C PRO A 163 -17.78 -1.11 8.10
N ASN A 164 -16.45 -0.88 8.03
CA ASN A 164 -15.89 0.47 7.97
C ASN A 164 -15.82 1.06 6.55
N LEU A 165 -16.10 0.28 5.51
CA LEU A 165 -15.95 0.69 4.10
C LEU A 165 -16.76 1.95 3.76
N ILE A 166 -18.04 1.99 4.13
CA ILE A 166 -18.91 3.14 3.81
C ILE A 166 -18.41 4.39 4.53
N LYS A 167 -18.03 4.26 5.80
CA LYS A 167 -17.47 5.37 6.57
C LYS A 167 -16.18 5.89 5.90
N PHE A 168 -15.27 4.99 5.52
CA PHE A 168 -14.05 5.34 4.80
C PHE A 168 -14.34 6.13 3.51
N LEU A 169 -15.28 5.67 2.69
CA LEU A 169 -15.63 6.35 1.43
C LEU A 169 -16.25 7.73 1.67
N VAL A 170 -17.15 7.84 2.65
CA VAL A 170 -17.83 9.10 2.99
C VAL A 170 -16.86 10.12 3.59
N ASP A 171 -16.01 9.68 4.52
CA ASP A 171 -15.00 10.54 5.16
C ASP A 171 -14.03 11.09 4.10
N ASN A 172 -13.55 10.23 3.18
CA ASN A 172 -12.70 10.67 2.07
C ASN A 172 -13.41 11.63 1.12
N TYR A 173 -14.69 11.42 0.82
CA TYR A 173 -15.47 12.33 -0.01
C TYR A 173 -15.56 13.73 0.62
N TYR A 174 -15.90 13.81 1.91
CA TYR A 174 -15.96 15.10 2.61
C TYR A 174 -14.58 15.77 2.70
N HIS A 175 -13.53 15.00 2.97
CA HIS A 175 -12.16 15.51 2.99
C HIS A 175 -11.77 16.13 1.62
N VAL A 176 -12.11 15.47 0.50
CA VAL A 176 -11.90 16.05 -0.84
C VAL A 176 -12.67 17.38 -1.00
N LEU A 177 -13.92 17.45 -0.54
CA LEU A 177 -14.70 18.69 -0.63
C LEU A 177 -14.07 19.84 0.18
N GLU A 178 -13.52 19.56 1.36
CA GLU A 178 -12.82 20.54 2.18
C GLU A 178 -11.55 21.06 1.48
N ILE A 179 -10.77 20.17 0.87
CA ILE A 179 -9.58 20.54 0.09
C ILE A 179 -9.99 21.45 -1.09
N LEU A 180 -11.05 21.09 -1.81
CA LEU A 180 -11.52 21.86 -2.96
C LEU A 180 -12.02 23.26 -2.55
N GLN A 181 -12.69 23.38 -1.40
CA GLN A 181 -13.10 24.69 -0.87
C GLN A 181 -11.89 25.58 -0.53
N GLY A 182 -10.78 25.00 -0.10
CA GLY A 182 -9.53 25.71 0.18
C GLY A 182 -8.70 26.10 -1.05
N GLU A 183 -9.03 25.60 -2.25
CA GLU A 183 -8.19 25.74 -3.44
C GLU A 183 -8.01 27.20 -3.87
N GLU A 184 -9.09 28.00 -3.84
CA GLU A 184 -9.01 29.42 -4.23
C GLU A 184 -8.08 30.20 -3.30
N THR A 185 -8.22 30.00 -1.99
CA THR A 185 -7.36 30.58 -0.96
C THR A 185 -5.90 30.23 -1.21
N LEU A 186 -5.61 28.93 -1.42
CA LEU A 186 -4.27 28.45 -1.70
C LEU A 186 -3.68 29.10 -2.97
N ARG A 187 -4.47 29.20 -4.05
CA ARG A 187 -4.04 29.84 -5.30
C ARG A 187 -3.71 31.32 -5.11
N LEU A 188 -4.49 32.04 -4.30
CA LEU A 188 -4.22 33.44 -3.99
C LEU A 188 -2.92 33.59 -3.19
N GLU A 189 -2.71 32.76 -2.18
CA GLU A 189 -1.49 32.76 -1.36
C GLU A 189 -0.25 32.42 -2.19
N MET A 190 -0.32 31.39 -3.04
CA MET A 190 0.76 31.01 -3.96
C MET A 190 1.08 32.11 -4.98
N ALA A 191 0.09 32.92 -5.36
CA ALA A 191 0.28 34.09 -6.23
C ALA A 191 0.80 35.35 -5.48
N GLY A 192 1.05 35.25 -4.18
CA GLY A 192 1.47 36.38 -3.33
C GLY A 192 0.36 37.39 -3.06
N LYS A 193 -0.91 37.03 -3.26
CA LYS A 193 -2.08 37.86 -3.01
C LYS A 193 -2.64 37.53 -1.62
N ARG A 194 -3.04 38.53 -0.83
CA ARG A 194 -3.76 38.29 0.44
C ARG A 194 -5.10 37.62 0.13
N SER A 195 -5.38 36.52 0.82
CA SER A 195 -6.69 35.88 0.79
C SER A 195 -7.75 36.85 1.36
N PRO A 196 -8.96 36.93 0.76
CA PRO A 196 -10.07 37.60 1.42
C PRO A 196 -10.41 36.79 2.67
N ILE A 197 -10.32 37.43 3.83
CA ILE A 197 -10.72 36.84 5.12
C ILE A 197 -12.16 36.33 4.94
N PRO A 198 -12.47 35.06 5.23
CA PRO A 198 -13.84 34.60 5.20
C PRO A 198 -14.60 35.37 6.27
N THR A 199 -15.50 36.26 5.86
CA THR A 199 -16.53 36.77 6.77
C THR A 199 -17.41 35.59 7.14
N LEU A 200 -17.13 34.96 8.28
CA LEU A 200 -18.08 34.11 8.97
C LEU A 200 -19.33 34.96 9.20
N SER A 201 -20.35 34.79 8.36
CA SER A 201 -21.68 35.26 8.71
C SER A 201 -22.12 34.43 9.89
N LEU A 202 -22.11 35.04 11.07
CA LEU A 202 -22.88 34.57 12.22
C LEU A 202 -24.33 34.46 11.77
N CYS A 203 -24.76 33.24 11.41
CA CYS A 203 -26.18 32.92 11.36
C CYS A 203 -26.72 33.04 12.79
N GLY A 204 -27.64 33.99 12.99
CA GLY A 204 -28.47 34.08 14.18
C GLY A 204 -29.65 33.12 14.14
#